data_AF-A0A1M5AJV5-F1
#
_entry.id   AF-A0A1M5AJV5-F1
#
_cell.length_a   1.000
_cell.length_b   1.000
_cell.length_c   1.000
_cell.angle_alpha   90.00
_cell.angle_beta   90.00
_cell.angle_gamma   90.00
#
_symmetry.space_group_name_H-M   'P 1'
#
loop_
_entity.id
_entity.type
_entity.pdbx_description
1 polymer ?
#
loop_
_entity_poly.entity_id
_entity_poly.type
_entity_poly.pdbx_seq_one_letter_code
_entity_poly.pdbx_strand_id
1 'polypeptide(L)'
;MNSKMFNSSILADSFIENSCSKDFSQLSRIQLNSKADYIRAEQQALECANYLTSTPFDRNNWKWESAEHFLLLWINGTSDFTFKLNKTICKIIKSNFALLSIYFAYATKFVLENRDKSKDEKEICNNVVPLLIDYCKNQSN
;
A
#
# COMPACT_ATOMS: atom_id res chain seq x y z
N MET A 1 48.14 10.66 -37.71
CA MET A 1 48.11 9.21 -37.98
C MET A 1 47.61 8.53 -36.71
N ASN A 2 46.42 7.91 -36.80
CA ASN A 2 45.82 6.83 -35.98
C ASN A 2 46.65 6.28 -34.80
N SER A 3 46.12 5.84 -33.66
CA SER A 3 44.78 5.63 -33.11
C SER A 3 45.03 4.97 -31.74
N LYS A 4 44.17 5.23 -30.74
CA LYS A 4 43.52 4.20 -29.90
C LYS A 4 42.91 4.84 -28.66
N MET A 5 41.59 4.92 -28.74
CA MET A 5 40.63 5.21 -27.70
C MET A 5 40.80 4.30 -26.47
N PHE A 6 40.64 4.86 -25.28
CA PHE A 6 40.04 4.13 -24.16
C PHE A 6 38.89 4.97 -23.60
N ASN A 7 37.68 4.51 -23.93
CA ASN A 7 36.43 4.88 -23.30
C ASN A 7 36.47 4.45 -21.82
N SER A 8 36.33 5.40 -20.91
CA SER A 8 35.88 5.12 -19.54
C SER A 8 34.54 5.83 -19.33
N SER A 9 33.50 5.15 -19.80
CA SER A 9 32.11 5.48 -19.54
C SER A 9 31.85 5.27 -18.05
N ILE A 10 31.85 6.36 -17.26
CA ILE A 10 31.20 6.34 -15.96
C ILE A 10 29.70 6.33 -16.27
N LEU A 11 29.10 5.15 -16.16
CA LEU A 11 27.65 5.00 -16.11
C LEU A 11 27.20 5.76 -14.86
N ALA A 12 26.65 6.95 -15.05
CA ALA A 12 25.80 7.54 -14.04
C ALA A 12 24.62 6.59 -13.91
N ASP A 13 24.60 5.81 -12.83
CA ASP A 13 23.43 5.05 -12.42
C ASP A 13 22.27 6.03 -12.42
N SER A 14 21.36 5.88 -13.39
CA SER A 14 20.13 6.61 -13.43
C SER A 14 19.36 6.21 -12.17
N PHE A 15 19.47 7.02 -11.12
CA PHE A 15 18.49 7.02 -10.06
C PHE A 15 17.18 7.34 -10.76
N ILE A 16 16.38 6.31 -11.05
CA ILE A 16 14.99 6.51 -11.41
C ILE A 16 14.38 7.07 -10.13
N GLU A 17 14.43 8.39 -10.00
CA GLU A 17 13.49 9.12 -9.17
C GLU A 17 12.12 8.81 -9.75
N ASN A 18 11.55 7.69 -9.29
CA ASN A 18 10.14 7.42 -9.39
C ASN A 18 9.46 8.40 -8.45
N SER A 19 9.50 9.69 -8.81
CA SER A 19 8.57 10.68 -8.34
C SER A 19 7.22 10.23 -8.88
N CYS A 20 6.63 9.29 -8.16
CA CYS A 20 5.27 8.89 -8.40
C CYS A 20 4.44 10.09 -7.96
N SER A 21 4.27 11.05 -8.87
CA SER A 21 3.06 11.84 -8.96
C SER A 21 1.94 10.83 -9.15
N LYS A 22 1.56 10.16 -8.07
CA LYS A 22 0.48 9.17 -8.02
C LYS A 22 -0.77 9.94 -8.39
N ASP A 23 -1.14 9.87 -9.66
CA ASP A 23 -2.35 10.48 -10.18
C ASP A 23 -3.53 9.62 -9.74
N PHE A 24 -4.00 9.86 -8.52
CA PHE A 24 -5.16 9.17 -7.98
C PHE A 24 -6.48 9.61 -8.62
N SER A 25 -6.48 10.58 -9.53
CA SER A 25 -7.69 10.94 -10.27
C SER A 25 -8.21 9.77 -11.14
N GLN A 26 -7.32 8.87 -11.56
CA GLN A 26 -7.67 7.71 -12.37
C GLN A 26 -8.33 6.57 -11.57
N LEU A 27 -8.21 6.55 -10.23
CA LEU A 27 -8.75 5.46 -9.40
C LEU A 27 -10.27 5.32 -9.59
N SER A 28 -10.97 6.44 -9.76
CA SER A 28 -12.42 6.50 -10.01
C SER A 28 -12.86 5.78 -11.30
N ARG A 29 -11.94 5.55 -12.25
CA ARG A 29 -12.21 4.92 -13.54
C ARG A 29 -11.98 3.41 -13.53
N ILE A 30 -11.33 2.89 -12.49
CA ILE A 30 -11.04 1.47 -12.36
C ILE A 30 -12.31 0.77 -11.86
N GLN A 31 -12.83 -0.15 -12.68
CA GLN A 31 -13.99 -0.94 -12.32
C GLN A 31 -13.56 -2.22 -11.62
N LEU A 32 -14.20 -2.54 -10.50
CA LEU A 32 -13.94 -3.71 -9.66
C LEU A 32 -15.21 -4.58 -9.60
N ASN A 33 -15.51 -5.30 -10.68
CA ASN A 33 -16.76 -6.05 -10.82
C ASN A 33 -16.56 -7.56 -10.86
N SER A 34 -15.44 -8.01 -11.43
CA SER A 34 -15.09 -9.42 -11.59
C SER A 34 -13.80 -9.76 -10.86
N LYS A 35 -13.59 -11.04 -10.55
CA LYS A 35 -12.34 -11.52 -9.94
C LYS A 35 -11.09 -11.05 -10.71
N ALA A 36 -11.14 -11.08 -12.04
CA ALA A 36 -10.02 -10.64 -12.88
C ALA A 36 -9.74 -9.14 -12.73
N ASP A 37 -10.75 -8.32 -12.45
CA ASP A 37 -10.56 -6.89 -12.21
C ASP A 37 -9.80 -6.64 -10.91
N TYR A 38 -10.15 -7.35 -9.83
CA TYR A 38 -9.44 -7.25 -8.56
C TYR A 38 -7.97 -7.67 -8.68
N ILE A 39 -7.67 -8.72 -9.45
CA ILE A 39 -6.29 -9.14 -9.73
C ILE A 39 -5.55 -8.06 -10.52
N ARG A 40 -6.15 -7.52 -11.59
CA ARG A 40 -5.53 -6.43 -12.38
C ARG A 40 -5.31 -5.15 -11.57
N ALA A 41 -6.14 -4.92 -10.56
CA ALA A 41 -6.09 -3.76 -9.67
C ALA A 41 -5.10 -3.89 -8.50
N GLU A 42 -4.43 -5.04 -8.34
CA GLU A 42 -3.50 -5.28 -7.23
C GLU A 42 -2.37 -4.25 -7.16
N GLN A 43 -1.83 -3.84 -8.32
CA GLN A 43 -0.78 -2.84 -8.35
C GLN A 43 -1.28 -1.49 -7.82
N GLN A 44 -2.47 -1.07 -8.22
CA GLN A 44 -3.07 0.18 -7.74
C GLN A 44 -3.43 0.09 -6.26
N ALA A 45 -3.89 -1.06 -5.78
CA ALA A 45 -4.12 -1.30 -4.36
C ALA A 45 -2.82 -1.17 -3.56
N LEU A 46 -1.72 -1.73 -4.06
CA LEU A 46 -0.39 -1.60 -3.46
C LEU A 46 0.11 -0.15 -3.47
N GLU A 47 -0.10 0.59 -4.56
CA GLU A 47 0.27 2.01 -4.67
C GLU A 47 -0.48 2.90 -3.67
N CYS A 48 -1.79 2.67 -3.51
CA CYS A 48 -2.64 3.32 -2.52
C CYS A 48 -2.17 2.98 -1.10
N ALA A 49 -1.96 1.70 -0.82
CA ALA A 49 -1.50 1.24 0.49
C ALA A 49 -0.13 1.82 0.87
N ASN A 50 0.79 1.90 -0.09
CA ASN A 50 2.08 2.57 0.10
C ASN A 50 1.93 4.06 0.40
N TYR A 51 1.01 4.76 -0.27
CA TYR A 51 0.77 6.17 -0.01
C TYR A 51 0.19 6.42 1.39
N LEU A 52 -0.84 5.67 1.77
CA LEU A 52 -1.50 5.81 3.08
C LEU A 52 -0.52 5.54 4.23
N THR A 53 0.38 4.56 4.08
CA THR A 53 1.36 4.19 5.12
C THR A 53 2.62 5.06 5.13
N SER A 54 2.86 5.86 4.09
CA SER A 54 4.02 6.76 4.00
C SER A 54 3.66 8.23 4.26
N THR A 55 2.39 8.54 4.53
CA THR A 55 1.91 9.91 4.73
C THR A 55 1.17 10.04 6.06
N PRO A 56 1.24 11.21 6.72
CA PRO A 56 0.37 11.53 7.82
C PRO A 56 -1.11 11.42 7.44
N PHE A 57 -1.93 11.05 8.43
CA PHE A 57 -3.36 11.03 8.25
C PHE A 57 -3.88 12.45 8.03
N ASP A 58 -4.56 12.68 6.91
CA ASP A 58 -5.17 13.97 6.59
C ASP A 58 -6.53 13.78 5.93
N ARG A 59 -7.61 14.13 6.64
CA ARG A 59 -8.99 14.05 6.13
C ARG A 59 -9.33 15.09 5.08
N ASN A 60 -8.54 16.16 4.96
CA ASN A 60 -8.79 17.22 3.98
C ASN A 60 -8.00 16.99 2.69
N ASN A 61 -7.15 15.96 2.65
CA ASN A 61 -6.36 15.61 1.49
C ASN A 61 -7.14 14.63 0.59
N TRP A 62 -7.63 15.14 -0.53
CA TRP A 62 -8.37 14.36 -1.52
C TRP A 62 -7.60 13.14 -2.04
N LYS A 63 -6.26 13.19 -2.08
CA LYS A 63 -5.43 12.04 -2.49
C LYS A 63 -5.47 10.93 -1.45
N TRP A 64 -5.47 11.31 -0.17
CA TRP A 64 -5.59 10.38 0.95
C TRP A 64 -6.96 9.71 0.94
N GLU A 65 -8.02 10.51 0.82
CA GLU A 65 -9.40 10.00 0.71
C GLU A 65 -9.60 9.09 -0.51
N SER A 66 -9.07 9.47 -1.68
CA SER A 66 -9.19 8.65 -2.90
C SER A 66 -8.45 7.32 -2.77
N ALA A 67 -7.26 7.34 -2.18
CA ALA A 67 -6.47 6.13 -1.94
C ALA A 67 -7.15 5.21 -0.91
N GLU A 68 -7.67 5.77 0.19
CA GLU A 68 -8.45 5.03 1.19
C GLU A 68 -9.68 4.39 0.55
N HIS A 69 -10.48 5.17 -0.18
CA HIS A 69 -11.71 4.69 -0.78
C HIS A 69 -11.47 3.52 -1.75
N PHE A 70 -10.51 3.68 -2.67
CA PHE A 70 -10.16 2.63 -3.61
C PHE A 70 -9.67 1.37 -2.89
N LEU A 71 -8.81 1.54 -1.88
CA LEU A 71 -8.28 0.42 -1.11
C LEU A 71 -9.39 -0.34 -0.39
N LEU A 72 -10.34 0.35 0.24
CA LEU A 72 -11.48 -0.28 0.92
C LEU A 72 -12.38 -1.04 -0.06
N LEU A 73 -12.64 -0.49 -1.25
CA LEU A 73 -13.37 -1.20 -2.31
C LEU A 73 -12.64 -2.47 -2.74
N TRP A 74 -11.32 -2.38 -2.93
CA TRP A 74 -10.50 -3.52 -3.32
C TRP A 74 -10.48 -4.62 -2.23
N ILE A 75 -10.25 -4.24 -0.98
CA ILE A 75 -10.23 -5.16 0.18
C ILE A 75 -11.57 -5.88 0.35
N ASN A 76 -12.69 -5.18 0.17
CA ASN A 76 -14.02 -5.75 0.37
C ASN A 76 -14.45 -6.72 -0.73
N GLY A 77 -13.86 -6.65 -1.93
CA GLY A 77 -14.29 -7.47 -3.05
C GLY A 77 -13.25 -8.45 -3.59
N THR A 78 -11.99 -8.36 -3.16
CA THR A 78 -11.00 -9.38 -3.51
C THR A 78 -11.39 -10.74 -2.92
N SER A 79 -11.31 -11.78 -3.74
CA SER A 79 -11.60 -13.17 -3.33
C SER A 79 -10.34 -13.97 -3.02
N ASP A 80 -9.16 -13.45 -3.37
CA ASP A 80 -7.88 -14.13 -3.19
C ASP A 80 -7.26 -13.87 -1.81
N PHE A 81 -7.74 -12.84 -1.10
CA PHE A 81 -7.27 -12.47 0.22
C PHE A 81 -8.43 -12.26 1.18
N THR A 82 -8.23 -12.60 2.45
CA THR A 82 -9.23 -12.37 3.49
C THR A 82 -8.61 -11.51 4.59
N PHE A 83 -9.25 -10.36 4.86
CA PHE A 83 -8.80 -9.43 5.88
C PHE A 83 -9.71 -9.55 7.11
N LYS A 84 -9.24 -10.27 8.14
CA LYS A 84 -9.98 -10.40 9.40
C LYS A 84 -9.43 -9.48 10.47
N LEU A 85 -10.33 -8.84 11.21
CA LEU A 85 -10.00 -8.10 12.42
C LEU A 85 -10.11 -9.06 13.61
N ASN A 86 -8.97 -9.49 14.15
CA ASN A 86 -8.98 -10.29 15.37
C ASN A 86 -9.19 -9.41 16.61
N LYS A 87 -9.38 -10.05 17.78
CA LYS A 87 -9.65 -9.34 19.05
C LYS A 87 -8.54 -8.33 19.42
N THR A 88 -7.28 -8.63 19.10
CA THR A 88 -6.15 -7.73 19.38
C THR A 88 -6.26 -6.47 18.53
N ILE A 89 -6.51 -6.63 17.23
CA ILE A 89 -6.71 -5.52 16.30
C ILE A 89 -7.90 -4.66 16.73
N CYS A 90 -9.05 -5.27 17.04
CA CYS A 90 -10.22 -4.53 17.51
C CYS A 90 -9.94 -3.74 18.81
N LYS A 91 -9.08 -4.26 19.71
CA LYS A 91 -8.68 -3.53 20.92
C LYS A 91 -7.74 -2.36 20.65
N ILE A 92 -6.87 -2.46 19.65
CA ILE A 92 -5.96 -1.39 19.25
C ILE A 92 -6.75 -0.28 18.53
N ILE A 93 -7.55 -0.67 17.54
CA ILE A 93 -8.32 0.26 16.69
C ILE A 93 -9.46 0.89 17.48
N LYS A 94 -10.16 0.09 18.31
CA LYS A 94 -11.39 0.44 19.03
C LYS A 94 -12.48 0.95 18.09
N SER A 95 -12.46 2.24 17.76
CA SER A 95 -13.39 2.91 16.85
C SER A 95 -12.71 4.01 16.03
N ASN A 96 -11.38 4.00 15.96
CA ASN A 96 -10.63 4.94 15.15
C ASN A 96 -10.55 4.43 13.70
N PHE A 97 -11.49 4.88 12.87
CA PHE A 97 -11.55 4.50 11.46
C PHE A 97 -10.30 4.87 10.67
N ALA A 98 -9.62 5.96 11.02
CA ALA A 98 -8.35 6.32 10.38
C ALA A 98 -7.28 5.23 10.64
N LEU A 99 -7.15 4.78 11.88
CA LEU A 99 -6.23 3.69 12.22
C LEU A 99 -6.63 2.37 11.58
N LEU A 100 -7.93 2.13 11.39
CA LEU A 100 -8.41 0.96 10.65
C LEU A 100 -7.97 1.00 9.18
N SER A 101 -8.08 2.16 8.53
CA SER A 101 -7.63 2.34 7.15
C SER A 101 -6.12 2.18 7.00
N ILE A 102 -5.33 2.68 7.95
CA ILE A 102 -3.88 2.46 7.97
C ILE A 102 -3.53 0.99 8.23
N TYR A 103 -4.25 0.31 9.12
CA TYR A 103 -4.10 -1.14 9.33
C TYR A 103 -4.34 -1.90 8.03
N PHE A 104 -5.43 -1.58 7.33
CA PHE A 104 -5.76 -2.21 6.05
C PHE A 104 -4.75 -1.92 4.95
N ALA A 105 -4.16 -0.73 4.94
CA ALA A 105 -3.06 -0.40 4.04
C ALA A 105 -1.82 -1.27 4.32
N TYR A 106 -1.37 -1.36 5.57
CA TYR A 106 -0.25 -2.26 5.90
C TYR A 106 -0.56 -3.73 5.61
N ALA A 107 -1.78 -4.19 5.91
CA ALA A 107 -2.20 -5.55 5.61
C ALA A 107 -2.19 -5.82 4.09
N THR A 108 -2.68 -4.87 3.28
CA THR A 108 -2.67 -5.01 1.82
C THR A 108 -1.26 -5.14 1.27
N LYS A 109 -0.32 -4.30 1.74
CA LYS A 109 1.10 -4.44 1.40
C LYS A 109 1.62 -5.83 1.75
N PHE A 110 1.39 -6.25 3.00
CA PHE A 110 1.85 -7.55 3.46
C PHE A 110 1.31 -8.70 2.61
N VAL A 111 0.01 -8.74 2.31
CA VAL A 111 -0.57 -9.87 1.58
C VAL A 111 -0.14 -9.93 0.12
N LEU A 112 0.07 -8.78 -0.53
CA LEU A 112 0.53 -8.72 -1.92
C LEU A 112 2.02 -9.06 -2.05
N GLU A 113 2.85 -8.63 -1.09
CA GLU A 113 4.29 -8.87 -1.08
C GLU A 113 4.66 -10.25 -0.48
N ASN A 114 3.78 -10.86 0.32
CA ASN A 114 4.03 -12.11 1.05
C ASN A 114 2.89 -13.14 0.90
N ARG A 115 2.47 -13.41 -0.34
CA ARG A 115 1.28 -14.23 -0.67
C ARG A 115 1.20 -15.60 0.02
N ASP A 116 2.33 -16.27 0.23
CA ASP A 116 2.31 -17.58 0.90
C ASP A 116 2.07 -17.46 2.41
N LYS A 117 2.63 -16.43 3.04
CA LYS A 117 2.47 -16.18 4.48
C LYS A 117 1.09 -15.61 4.79
N SER A 118 0.48 -14.88 3.87
CA SER A 118 -0.84 -14.26 4.07
C SER A 118 -2.01 -15.25 4.12
N LYS A 119 -1.77 -16.55 3.91
CA LYS A 119 -2.75 -17.61 4.15
C LYS A 119 -3.04 -17.80 5.66
N ASP A 120 -2.10 -17.43 6.53
CA ASP A 120 -2.30 -17.44 7.98
C ASP A 120 -2.62 -16.02 8.47
N GLU A 121 -3.81 -15.84 9.04
CA GLU A 121 -4.25 -14.57 9.63
C GLU A 121 -3.34 -14.08 10.76
N LYS A 122 -2.71 -15.01 11.50
CA LYS A 122 -1.75 -14.66 12.56
C LYS A 122 -0.49 -14.06 11.96
N GLU A 123 -0.02 -14.56 10.83
CA GLU A 123 1.15 -14.00 10.14
C GLU A 123 0.87 -12.57 9.69
N ILE A 124 -0.30 -12.30 9.10
CA ILE A 124 -0.70 -10.93 8.75
C ILE A 124 -0.65 -10.05 10.01
N CYS A 125 -1.31 -10.48 11.08
CA CYS A 125 -1.42 -9.66 12.29
C CYS A 125 -0.06 -9.41 12.96
N ASN A 126 0.80 -10.43 13.06
CA ASN A 126 2.10 -10.34 13.71
C ASN A 126 3.06 -9.42 12.97
N ASN A 127 2.96 -9.34 11.64
CA ASN A 127 3.80 -8.49 10.82
C ASN A 127 3.22 -7.06 10.67
N VAL A 128 1.90 -6.90 10.70
CA VAL A 128 1.23 -5.61 10.50
C VAL A 128 1.13 -4.77 11.77
N VAL A 129 0.85 -5.38 12.93
CA VAL A 129 0.66 -4.63 14.19
C VAL A 129 1.88 -3.80 14.58
N PRO A 130 3.13 -4.31 14.52
CA PRO A 130 4.30 -3.50 14.83
C PRO A 130 4.40 -2.26 13.93
N LEU A 131 4.12 -2.40 12.64
CA LEU A 131 4.16 -1.29 11.68
C LEU A 131 3.09 -0.24 12.00
N LEU A 132 1.88 -0.66 12.35
CA LEU A 132 0.82 0.25 12.79
C LEU A 132 1.21 1.00 14.08
N ILE A 133 1.81 0.30 15.04
CA ILE A 133 2.30 0.92 16.28
C ILE A 133 3.36 1.97 15.97
N ASP A 134 4.31 1.67 15.07
CA ASP A 134 5.36 2.60 14.70
C ASP A 134 4.83 3.80 13.91
N TYR A 135 3.81 3.60 13.07
CA TYR A 135 3.06 4.69 12.45
C TYR A 135 2.45 5.62 13.50
N CYS A 136 1.81 5.07 14.55
CA CYS A 136 1.23 5.86 15.64
C CYS A 136 2.24 6.57 16.53
N LYS A 137 3.47 6.07 16.64
CA LYS A 137 4.54 6.71 17.43
C LYS A 137 5.19 7.88 16.70
N ASN A 138 5.05 7.95 15.38
CA ASN A 138 5.58 9.05 14.60
C ASN A 138 4.77 10.32 14.91
N GLN A 139 5.43 11.33 15.49
CA GLN A 139 4.80 12.58 15.91
C GLN A 139 4.23 13.41 14.75
N SER A 140 4.64 13.12 13.51
CA SER A 140 4.11 13.77 12.32
C SER A 140 2.79 13.17 11.82
N ASN A 141 2.33 12.04 12.37
CA ASN A 141 1.11 11.32 11.99
C ASN A 141 -0.02 11.54 13.01
#